data_AF-A0A1Z9JD52-F1
#
_entry.id   AF-A0A1Z9JD52-F1
#
_cell.length_a   1.000
_cell.length_b   1.000
_cell.length_c   1.000
_cell.angle_alpha   90.00
_cell.angle_beta   90.00
_cell.angle_gamma   90.00
#
_symmetry.space_group_name_H-M   'P 1'
#
loop_
_entity.id
_entity.type
_entity.pdbx_description
1 polymer ?
#
loop_
_entity_poly.entity_id
_entity_poly.type
_entity_poly.pdbx_seq_one_letter_code
_entity_poly.pdbx_strand_id
1 'polypeptide(L)' 'MTNSTPNLIVWMAEHQKYLDLVEAGAVEEAAALKQEIEEGLEWVGLTWADLEFATGQKK' A
#
# COMPACT_ATOMS: atom_id res chain seq x y z
N MET A 1 -20.02 10.47 -7.03
CA MET A 1 -19.26 9.50 -7.86
C MET A 1 -18.11 8.99 -7.03
N THR A 2 -18.13 7.71 -6.68
CA THR A 2 -17.11 6.99 -5.90
C THR A 2 -15.83 6.86 -6.71
N ASN A 3 -14.92 7.84 -6.60
CA ASN A 3 -13.57 7.82 -7.18
C ASN A 3 -12.59 6.87 -6.44
N SER A 4 -13.11 5.90 -5.69
CA SER A 4 -12.28 5.04 -4.81
C SER A 4 -11.55 3.92 -5.57
N THR A 5 -12.07 3.49 -6.72
CA THR A 5 -11.53 2.34 -7.48
C THR A 5 -10.16 2.57 -8.12
N PRO A 6 -9.85 3.72 -8.76
CA PRO A 6 -8.51 3.95 -9.31
C PRO A 6 -7.44 4.18 -8.22
N ASN A 7 -7.83 4.74 -7.06
CA ASN A 7 -6.89 5.00 -5.96
C ASN A 7 -6.39 3.71 -5.32
N LEU A 8 -7.27 2.73 -5.08
CA LEU A 8 -6.87 1.48 -4.43
C LEU A 8 -5.82 0.70 -5.24
N ILE A 9 -5.93 0.68 -6.57
CA ILE A 9 -4.98 -0.04 -7.44
C ILE A 9 -3.57 0.56 -7.33
N VAL A 10 -3.47 1.89 -7.23
CA VAL A 10 -2.17 2.58 -7.05
C VAL A 10 -1.55 2.16 -5.73
N TRP A 11 -2.30 2.24 -4.64
CA TRP A 11 -1.82 1.84 -3.31
C TRP A 11 -1.44 0.36 -3.24
N MET A 12 -2.16 -0.53 -3.94
CA MET A 12 -1.80 -1.95 -4.02
C MET A 12 -0.46 -2.17 -4.73
N ALA A 13 -0.14 -1.36 -5.74
CA ALA A 13 1.15 -1.42 -6.42
C ALA A 13 2.28 -0.87 -5.53
N GLU A 14 2.02 0.15 -4.73
CA GLU A 14 2.99 0.68 -3.76
C GLU A 14 3.23 -0.31 -2.61
N HIS A 15 2.18 -0.94 -2.11
CA HIS A 15 2.29 -2.03 -1.13
C HIS A 15 3.10 -3.21 -1.67
N GLN A 16 2.94 -3.57 -2.96
CA GLN A 16 3.76 -4.61 -3.57
C GLN A 16 5.24 -4.19 -3.64
N LYS A 17 5.55 -2.93 -3.95
CA LYS A 17 6.93 -2.42 -3.90
C LYS A 17 7.50 -2.47 -2.49
N TYR A 18 6.69 -2.15 -1.48
CA TYR A 18 7.08 -2.29 -0.07
C TYR A 18 7.48 -3.74 0.24
N LEU A 19 6.69 -4.73 -0.19
CA LEU A 19 7.03 -6.14 -0.02
C LEU A 19 8.34 -6.51 -0.73
N ASP A 20 8.53 -6.07 -1.97
CA ASP A 20 9.79 -6.28 -2.72
C ASP A 20 11.01 -5.69 -1.97
N LEU A 21 10.87 -4.49 -1.39
CA LEU A 21 11.94 -3.86 -0.59
C LEU A 21 12.23 -4.63 0.70
N VAL A 22 11.19 -5.15 1.36
CA VAL A 22 11.34 -6.02 2.54
C VAL A 22 12.04 -7.33 2.16
N GLU A 23 11.65 -7.97 1.06
CA GLU A 23 12.28 -9.19 0.55
C GLU A 23 13.74 -8.96 0.12
N ALA A 24 14.05 -7.77 -0.42
CA ALA A 24 15.42 -7.36 -0.76
C ALA A 24 16.28 -7.00 0.47
N GLY A 25 15.69 -6.91 1.67
CA GLY A 25 16.38 -6.48 2.88
C GLY A 25 16.65 -4.98 2.97
N ALA A 26 16.02 -4.18 2.11
CA ALA A 26 16.10 -2.71 2.11
C ALA A 26 15.17 -2.11 3.18
N VAL A 27 15.44 -2.43 4.46
CA VAL A 27 14.55 -2.11 5.59
C VAL A 27 14.31 -0.60 5.74
N GLU A 28 15.33 0.23 5.50
CA GLU A 28 15.19 1.70 5.60
C GLU A 28 14.29 2.26 4.49
N GLU A 29 14.48 1.83 3.24
CA GLU A 29 13.62 2.22 2.11
C GLU A 29 12.20 1.68 2.26
N ALA A 30 12.04 0.44 2.76
CA ALA A 30 10.75 -0.14 3.05
C ALA A 30 10.02 0.63 4.16
N ALA A 31 10.73 1.06 5.21
CA ALA A 31 10.13 1.86 6.29
C ALA A 31 9.70 3.24 5.80
N ALA A 32 10.51 3.90 4.97
CA ALA A 32 10.15 5.17 4.35
C ALA A 32 8.91 5.02 3.45
N LEU A 33 8.91 4.03 2.55
CA LEU A 33 7.79 3.79 1.65
C LEU A 33 6.50 3.40 2.41
N LYS A 34 6.61 2.61 3.49
CA LYS A 34 5.47 2.28 4.35
C LYS A 34 4.83 3.54 4.94
N GLN A 35 5.64 4.47 5.42
CA GLN A 35 5.16 5.73 5.98
C GLN A 35 4.45 6.58 4.91
N GLU A 36 5.04 6.72 3.72
CA GLU A 36 4.42 7.43 2.59
C GLU A 36 3.07 6.82 2.20
N ILE A 37 2.99 5.49 2.16
CA ILE A 37 1.74 4.77 1.88
C ILE A 37 0.71 5.03 3.00
N GLU A 38 1.09 4.91 4.27
CA GLU A 38 0.17 5.14 5.40
C GLU A 38 -0.40 6.57 5.40
N GLU A 39 0.43 7.58 5.15
CA GLU A 39 -0.02 8.96 5.00
C GLU A 39 -0.99 9.08 3.82
N GLY A 40 -0.63 8.54 2.67
CA GLY A 40 -1.44 8.58 1.46
C GLY A 40 -2.80 7.87 1.59
N LEU A 41 -2.86 6.77 2.34
CA LEU A 41 -4.10 6.06 2.66
C LEU A 41 -5.05 6.92 3.51
N GLU A 42 -4.52 7.65 4.50
CA GLU A 42 -5.31 8.54 5.34
C GLU A 42 -6.04 9.60 4.50
N TRP A 43 -5.36 10.19 3.50
CA TRP A 43 -5.95 11.16 2.57
C TRP A 43 -7.12 10.61 1.75
N VAL A 44 -7.10 9.32 1.43
CA VAL A 44 -8.16 8.67 0.63
C VAL A 44 -9.18 7.92 1.49
N GLY A 45 -9.05 7.98 2.82
CA GLY A 45 -9.95 7.30 3.77
C GLY A 45 -9.83 5.77 3.73
N LEU A 46 -8.65 5.25 3.39
CA LEU A 46 -8.33 3.83 3.45
C LEU A 46 -7.41 3.55 4.64
N THR A 47 -7.33 2.28 5.04
CA THR A 47 -6.37 1.83 6.04
C THR A 47 -5.39 0.82 5.46
N TRP A 48 -4.26 0.62 6.14
CA TRP A 48 -3.31 -0.43 5.79
C TRP A 48 -3.99 -1.81 5.76
N ALA A 49 -4.95 -2.06 6.66
CA ALA A 49 -5.73 -3.29 6.67
C ALA A 49 -6.59 -3.46 5.41
N ASP A 50 -7.14 -2.38 4.85
CA ASP A 50 -7.88 -2.44 3.57
C ASP A 50 -6.96 -2.85 2.41
N LEU A 51 -5.71 -2.37 2.42
CA LEU A 51 -4.68 -2.78 1.47
C LEU A 51 -4.30 -4.24 1.61
N GLU A 52 -4.03 -4.70 2.83
CA GLU A 52 -3.72 -6.11 3.12
C GLU A 52 -4.89 -7.01 2.74
N PHE A 53 -6.12 -6.58 2.99
CA PHE A 53 -7.33 -7.30 2.58
C PHE A 53 -7.43 -7.38 1.05
N ALA A 54 -7.29 -6.25 0.35
CA ALA A 54 -7.38 -6.20 -1.11
C ALA A 54 -6.25 -7.00 -1.81
N THR A 55 -5.06 -7.01 -1.25
CA THR A 55 -3.91 -7.77 -1.76
C THR A 55 -4.00 -9.26 -1.40
N GLY A 56 -4.52 -9.60 -0.21
CA GLY A 56 -4.75 -10.96 0.24
C GLY A 56 -5.86 -11.71 -0.51
N GLN A 57 -6.84 -10.98 -1.08
CA GLN A 57 -7.88 -11.57 -1.95
C GLN A 57 -7.37 -12.04 -3.32
N LYS A 58 -6.09 -11.83 -3.68
CA LYS A 58 -5.50 -12.32 -4.95
C LYS A 58 -5.04 -13.79 -4.90
N LYS A 59 -5.42 -14.58 -3.89
CA LYS A 59 -5.15 -16.03 -3.81
C LYS A 59 -6.31 -16.86 -4.34
#